data_AF-A0A2U1QM66-F1
#
_entry.id   AF-A0A2U1QM66-F1
#
_cell.length_a   1.000
_cell.length_b   1.000
_cell.length_c   1.000
_cell.angle_alpha   90.00
_cell.angle_beta   90.00
_cell.angle_gamma   90.00
#
_symmetry.space_group_name_H-M   'P 1'
#
loop_
_entity.id
_entity.type
_entity.pdbx_description
1 polymer ?
#
loop_
_entity_poly.entity_id
_entity_poly.type
_entity_poly.pdbx_seq_one_letter_code
_entity_poly.pdbx_strand_id
1 'polypeptide(L)'
;MSALPCGHVLAVCRVMGMTDFNHLASDRFKKTELKATYMGLVFPVGEVSGWQCPNYLKVVKPPVMVKPQSGRPKNKDRVRSQGEEPVPVKCGRCGNLGHTRESCRETIPKKKAKVSAKSRSQEAQAQVYSQQA
;
A
#
# COMPACT_ATOMS: atom_id res chain seq x y z
N MET A 1 -2.34 5.05 -17.49
CA MET A 1 -3.77 5.38 -17.27
C MET A 1 -4.52 4.08 -17.05
N SER A 2 -5.16 3.91 -15.89
CA SER A 2 -5.99 2.74 -15.60
C SER A 2 -7.26 2.80 -16.45
N ALA A 3 -7.45 1.85 -17.37
CA ALA A 3 -8.59 1.84 -18.29
C ALA A 3 -9.87 1.22 -17.67
N LEU A 4 -9.96 1.26 -16.34
CA LEU A 4 -11.10 0.85 -15.52
C LEU A 4 -11.57 2.06 -14.71
N PRO A 5 -12.88 2.23 -14.49
CA PRO A 5 -13.41 3.34 -13.71
C PRO A 5 -12.93 3.25 -12.26
N CYS A 6 -12.60 4.40 -11.66
CA CYS A 6 -12.27 4.46 -10.24
C CYS A 6 -13.52 4.30 -9.37
N GLY A 7 -13.34 3.98 -8.09
CA GLY A 7 -14.46 3.80 -7.15
C GLY A 7 -15.37 5.02 -7.05
N HIS A 8 -14.84 6.24 -7.22
CA HIS A 8 -15.64 7.47 -7.21
C HIS A 8 -16.65 7.53 -8.37
N VAL A 9 -16.22 7.15 -9.58
CA VAL A 9 -17.11 7.12 -10.77
C VAL A 9 -18.22 6.10 -10.56
N LEU A 10 -17.89 4.91 -10.04
CA LEU A 10 -18.88 3.88 -9.73
C LEU A 10 -19.89 4.33 -8.65
N ALA A 11 -19.43 5.08 -7.65
CA ALA A 11 -20.31 5.64 -6.62
C ALA A 11 -21.30 6.66 -7.20
N VAL A 12 -20.86 7.54 -8.11
CA VAL A 12 -21.73 8.50 -8.81
C VAL A 12 -22.75 7.76 -9.68
N CYS A 13 -22.33 6.77 -10.48
CA CYS A 13 -23.24 5.96 -11.30
C CYS A 13 -24.37 5.34 -10.46
N ARG A 14 -24.04 4.86 -9.25
CA ARG A 14 -25.02 4.29 -8.32
C ARG A 14 -26.03 5.33 -7.81
N VAL A 15 -25.57 6.54 -7.46
CA VAL A 15 -26.46 7.63 -7.03
C VAL A 15 -27.38 8.09 -8.16
N MET A 16 -26.88 8.06 -9.40
CA MET A 16 -27.64 8.41 -10.61
C MET A 16 -28.61 7.31 -11.07
N GLY A 17 -28.70 6.18 -10.35
CA GLY A 17 -29.58 5.07 -10.70
C GLY A 17 -29.15 4.28 -11.95
N MET A 18 -27.88 4.40 -12.37
CA MET A 18 -27.36 3.64 -13.50
C MET A 18 -27.18 2.17 -13.11
N THR A 19 -27.88 1.28 -13.81
CA THR A 19 -27.80 -0.18 -13.60
C THR A 19 -26.70 -0.83 -14.44
N ASP A 20 -26.37 -0.25 -15.59
CA ASP A 20 -25.26 -0.68 -16.44
C ASP A 20 -24.21 0.42 -16.62
N PHE A 21 -22.97 0.10 -16.29
CA PHE A 21 -21.80 0.97 -16.41
C PHE A 21 -20.62 0.25 -17.07
N ASN A 22 -20.85 -0.90 -17.75
CA ASN A 22 -19.80 -1.65 -18.44
C ASN A 22 -19.13 -0.84 -19.56
N HIS A 23 -19.83 0.14 -20.13
CA HIS A 23 -19.31 1.07 -21.14
C HIS A 23 -18.22 2.02 -20.60
N LEU A 24 -18.10 2.18 -19.28
CA LEU A 24 -17.05 2.99 -18.66
C LEU A 24 -15.70 2.27 -18.62
N ALA A 25 -15.69 0.95 -18.81
CA ALA A 25 -14.48 0.16 -18.94
C ALA A 25 -14.01 0.14 -20.40
N SER A 26 -12.70 0.25 -20.61
CA SER A 26 -12.10 0.09 -21.93
C SER A 26 -12.31 -1.32 -22.49
N ASP A 27 -12.40 -1.43 -23.82
CA ASP A 27 -12.63 -2.69 -24.53
C ASP A 27 -11.66 -3.81 -24.14
N ARG A 28 -10.40 -3.46 -23.84
CA ARG A 28 -9.35 -4.38 -23.37
C ARG A 28 -9.67 -5.13 -22.08
N PHE A 29 -10.65 -4.68 -21.31
CA PHE A 29 -11.12 -5.34 -20.08
C PHE A 29 -12.46 -6.06 -20.27
N LYS A 30 -13.04 -6.04 -21.48
CA LYS A 30 -14.25 -6.79 -21.79
C LYS A 30 -13.94 -8.28 -21.86
N LYS A 31 -14.92 -9.10 -21.45
CA LYS A 31 -14.84 -10.57 -21.52
C LYS A 31 -14.53 -11.07 -22.93
N THR A 32 -15.03 -10.39 -23.95
CA THR A 32 -14.81 -10.73 -25.36
C THR A 32 -13.33 -10.62 -25.72
N GLU A 33 -12.69 -9.50 -25.36
CA GLU A 33 -11.28 -9.25 -25.65
C GLU A 33 -10.37 -10.18 -24.83
N LEU A 34 -10.72 -10.40 -23.57
CA LEU A 34 -10.04 -11.40 -22.74
C LEU A 34 -10.10 -12.78 -23.38
N LYS A 35 -11.29 -13.24 -23.80
CA LYS A 35 -11.44 -14.53 -24.48
C LYS A 35 -10.65 -14.57 -25.78
N ALA A 36 -10.73 -13.54 -26.61
CA ALA A 36 -10.02 -13.48 -27.89
C ALA A 36 -8.49 -13.60 -27.71
N THR A 37 -7.94 -12.92 -26.70
CA THR A 37 -6.50 -12.96 -26.36
C THR A 37 -6.03 -14.39 -26.05
N TYR A 38 -6.86 -15.18 -25.37
CA TYR A 38 -6.49 -16.53 -24.91
C TYR A 38 -7.12 -17.66 -25.74
N MET A 39 -7.95 -17.36 -26.73
CA MET A 39 -8.70 -18.35 -27.52
C MET A 39 -7.80 -19.36 -28.25
N GLY A 40 -6.60 -18.94 -28.67
CA GLY A 40 -5.62 -19.83 -29.29
C GLY A 40 -4.59 -20.44 -28.33
N LEU A 41 -4.58 -20.03 -27.05
CA LEU A 41 -3.56 -20.44 -26.07
C LEU A 41 -4.08 -21.46 -25.04
N VAL A 42 -5.40 -21.58 -24.91
CA VAL A 42 -6.01 -22.52 -23.96
C VAL A 42 -6.45 -23.77 -24.71
N PHE A 43 -5.52 -24.72 -24.85
CA PHE A 43 -5.88 -26.06 -25.26
C PHE A 43 -6.61 -26.75 -24.10
N PRO A 44 -7.81 -27.31 -24.33
CA PRO A 44 -8.46 -28.11 -23.30
C PRO A 44 -7.52 -29.25 -22.93
N VAL A 45 -7.31 -29.45 -21.63
CA VAL A 45 -6.59 -30.63 -21.17
C VAL A 45 -7.44 -31.84 -21.57
N GLY A 46 -6.83 -32.83 -22.23
CA GLY A 46 -7.54 -34.01 -22.74
C GLY A 46 -8.21 -34.82 -21.63
N GLU A 47 -8.87 -35.92 -22.00
CA GLU A 47 -9.52 -36.79 -21.01
C GLU A 47 -8.53 -37.31 -19.96
N VAL A 48 -8.95 -37.30 -18.69
CA VAL A 48 -8.15 -37.74 -17.55
C VAL A 48 -7.68 -39.19 -17.70
N SER A 49 -8.48 -40.04 -18.39
CA SER A 49 -8.16 -41.43 -18.72
C SER A 49 -6.88 -41.59 -19.54
N GLY A 50 -6.54 -40.60 -20.37
CA GLY A 50 -5.34 -40.58 -21.21
C GLY A 50 -4.14 -39.90 -20.56
N TRP A 51 -4.28 -39.38 -19.33
CA TRP A 51 -3.17 -38.70 -18.68
C TRP A 51 -2.16 -39.73 -18.19
N GLN A 52 -0.93 -39.62 -18.68
CA GLN A 52 0.17 -40.39 -18.12
C GLN A 52 0.50 -39.79 -16.74
N CYS A 53 0.29 -40.57 -15.67
CA CYS A 53 0.73 -40.24 -14.33
C CYS A 53 1.93 -41.15 -13.99
N PRO A 54 3.17 -40.68 -14.18
CA PRO A 54 4.33 -41.53 -13.97
C PRO A 54 4.54 -41.88 -12.50
N ASN A 55 4.72 -43.17 -12.22
CA ASN A 55 4.94 -43.69 -10.87
C ASN A 55 6.28 -43.27 -10.24
N TYR A 56 7.20 -42.68 -11.02
CA TYR A 56 8.49 -42.19 -10.53
C TYR A 56 8.43 -40.76 -9.99
N LEU A 57 7.31 -40.06 -10.14
CA LEU A 57 7.19 -38.69 -9.65
C LEU A 57 7.14 -38.69 -8.12
N LYS A 58 8.05 -37.91 -7.52
CA LYS A 58 8.07 -37.72 -6.06
C LYS A 58 6.79 -37.00 -5.65
N VAL A 59 5.98 -37.64 -4.82
CA VAL A 59 4.82 -37.01 -4.18
C VAL A 59 5.31 -35.90 -3.25
N VAL A 60 5.17 -34.65 -3.70
CA VAL A 60 5.45 -33.48 -2.86
C VAL A 60 4.22 -33.23 -2.00
N LYS A 61 4.32 -33.57 -0.71
CA LYS A 61 3.30 -33.15 0.26
C LYS A 61 3.39 -31.62 0.41
N PRO A 62 2.25 -30.91 0.49
CA PRO A 62 2.28 -29.51 0.86
C PRO A 62 3.03 -29.35 2.19
N PRO A 63 3.75 -28.24 2.38
CA PRO A 63 4.44 -28.00 3.64
C PRO A 63 3.46 -28.15 4.81
N VAL A 64 3.89 -28.80 5.88
CA VAL A 64 3.10 -28.93 7.09
C VAL A 64 2.94 -27.54 7.69
N MET A 65 1.83 -26.89 7.35
CA MET A 65 1.46 -25.60 7.94
C MET A 65 0.79 -25.87 9.28
N VAL A 66 1.43 -25.44 10.37
CA VAL A 66 0.74 -25.33 11.65
C VAL A 66 -0.36 -24.30 11.46
N LYS A 67 -1.63 -24.74 11.48
CA LYS A 67 -2.77 -23.82 11.41
C LYS A 67 -2.69 -22.91 12.64
N PRO A 68 -2.50 -21.59 12.47
CA PRO A 68 -2.62 -20.68 13.59
C PRO A 68 -4.03 -20.77 14.14
N GLN A 69 -4.19 -20.56 15.45
CA GLN A 69 -5.50 -20.44 16.06
C GLN A 69 -6.33 -19.40 15.30
N SER A 70 -7.61 -19.71 15.09
CA SER A 70 -8.56 -18.82 14.46
C SER A 70 -8.57 -17.46 15.16
N GLY A 71 -8.44 -16.37 14.41
CA GLY A 71 -8.54 -15.01 14.93
C GLY A 71 -7.26 -14.18 14.82
N ARG A 72 -7.27 -13.01 15.48
CA ARG A 72 -6.15 -12.07 15.46
C ARG A 72 -4.99 -12.63 16.30
N PRO A 73 -3.74 -12.62 15.80
CA PRO A 73 -2.58 -12.97 16.61
C PRO A 73 -2.56 -12.18 17.93
N LYS A 74 -2.33 -12.87 19.05
CA LYS A 74 -2.18 -12.23 20.37
C LYS A 74 -0.97 -11.31 20.41
N ASN A 75 0.09 -11.67 19.68
CA ASN A 75 1.27 -10.83 19.56
C ASN A 75 0.95 -9.61 18.66
N LYS A 76 1.23 -8.40 19.18
CA LYS A 76 1.12 -7.13 18.46
C LYS A 76 2.44 -6.71 17.79
N ASP A 77 3.51 -7.46 18.03
CA ASP A 77 4.82 -7.18 17.45
C ASP A 77 4.76 -7.30 15.93
N ARG A 78 5.42 -6.35 15.26
CA ARG A 78 5.57 -6.34 13.81
C ARG A 78 6.54 -7.44 13.40
N VAL A 79 6.11 -8.33 12.52
CA VAL A 79 7.01 -9.28 11.83
C VAL A 79 7.92 -8.48 10.88
N ARG A 80 9.23 -8.64 11.03
CA ARG A 80 10.24 -7.94 10.23
C ARG A 80 10.61 -8.75 9.00
N SER A 81 10.92 -8.05 7.91
CA SER A 81 11.49 -8.68 6.71
C SER A 81 12.97 -9.02 6.91
N GLN A 82 13.52 -9.86 6.04
CA GLN A 82 14.95 -10.17 6.05
C GLN A 82 15.79 -8.90 5.86
N GLY A 83 16.75 -8.67 6.76
CA GLY A 83 17.62 -7.48 6.76
C GLY A 83 17.04 -6.23 7.42
N GLU A 84 15.84 -6.28 8.01
CA GLU A 84 15.29 -5.17 8.77
C GLU A 84 15.77 -5.17 10.22
N GLU A 85 16.47 -4.10 10.61
CA GLU A 85 16.90 -3.91 11.99
C GLU A 85 15.73 -3.49 12.93
N PRO A 86 15.75 -3.92 14.20
CA PRO A 86 14.90 -3.34 15.24
C PRO A 86 15.04 -1.83 15.31
N VAL A 87 14.00 -1.10 14.92
CA VAL A 87 13.91 0.32 15.25
C VAL A 87 13.49 0.43 16.72
N PRO A 88 14.29 1.06 17.59
CA PRO A 88 13.92 1.24 18.98
C PRO A 88 12.71 2.18 19.09
N VAL A 89 11.76 1.83 19.96
CA VAL A 89 10.59 2.67 20.21
C VAL A 89 11.06 3.97 20.87
N LYS A 90 10.84 5.10 20.20
CA LYS A 90 11.12 6.43 20.73
C LYS A 90 9.83 7.11 21.16
N CYS A 91 9.80 7.63 22.38
CA CYS A 91 8.64 8.31 22.90
C CYS A 91 8.44 9.66 22.19
N GLY A 92 7.28 9.86 21.55
CA GLY A 92 6.92 11.14 20.92
C GLY A 92 6.56 12.27 21.91
N ARG A 93 6.63 12.05 23.23
CA ARG A 93 6.44 13.09 24.26
C ARG A 93 7.77 13.58 24.82
N CYS A 94 8.61 12.66 25.30
CA CYS A 94 9.88 12.99 25.95
C CYS A 94 11.14 12.70 25.13
N GLY A 95 11.02 11.97 24.02
CA GLY A 95 12.16 11.60 23.19
C GLY A 95 13.01 10.45 23.73
N ASN A 96 12.73 9.94 24.93
CA ASN A 96 13.42 8.78 25.50
C ASN A 96 13.03 7.48 24.79
N LEU A 97 13.96 6.52 24.75
CA LEU A 97 13.76 5.20 24.14
C LEU A 97 13.03 4.25 25.09
N GLY A 98 12.48 3.17 24.53
CA GLY A 98 11.93 2.03 25.27
C GLY A 98 10.43 2.13 25.60
N HIS A 99 9.76 3.24 25.30
CA HIS A 99 8.33 3.38 25.56
C HIS A 99 7.60 4.26 24.53
N THR A 100 6.32 3.99 24.34
CA THR A 100 5.43 4.76 23.47
C THR A 100 4.89 5.98 24.22
N ARG A 101 4.40 6.99 23.48
CA ARG A 101 3.76 8.20 24.02
C ARG A 101 2.66 7.90 25.06
N GLU A 102 1.90 6.83 24.87
CA GLU A 102 0.80 6.40 25.75
C GLU A 102 1.29 5.96 27.13
N SER A 103 2.40 5.22 27.18
CA SER A 103 3.05 4.75 28.42
C SER A 103 3.99 5.77 29.06
N CYS A 104 4.05 7.00 28.52
CA CYS A 104 4.97 8.02 29.00
C CYS A 104 4.54 8.58 30.35
N ARG A 105 5.37 8.38 31.38
CA ARG A 105 5.16 8.87 32.74
C ARG A 105 5.67 10.30 32.96
N GLU A 106 6.33 10.89 31.97
CA GLU A 106 6.83 12.25 32.07
C GLU A 106 5.68 13.27 31.98
N THR A 107 5.73 14.25 32.88
CA THR A 107 4.78 15.36 32.94
C THR A 107 4.92 16.24 31.70
N ILE A 108 3.80 16.66 31.12
CA ILE A 108 3.80 17.54 29.94
C ILE A 108 4.44 18.88 30.32
N PRO A 109 5.53 19.33 29.66
CA PRO A 109 6.06 20.66 29.89
C PRO A 109 5.02 21.71 29.47
N LYS A 110 4.71 22.66 30.34
CA LYS A 110 3.92 23.85 29.98
C LYS A 110 4.69 24.58 28.86
N LYS A 111 4.07 24.82 27.71
CA LYS A 111 4.68 25.55 26.60
C LYS A 111 5.17 26.92 27.11
N LYS A 112 6.47 27.19 27.10
CA LYS A 112 6.95 28.58 27.07
C LYS A 112 6.77 29.08 25.64
N ALA A 113 6.09 30.22 25.50
CA ALA A 113 5.86 30.88 24.23
C ALA A 113 7.21 31.12 23.53
N LYS A 114 7.34 30.64 22.29
CA LYS A 114 8.48 30.99 21.44
C LYS A 114 8.24 32.39 20.91
N VAL A 115 9.02 33.36 21.39
CA VAL A 115 9.12 34.68 20.73
C VAL A 115 9.85 34.44 19.41
N SER A 116 9.16 34.70 18.29
CA SER A 116 9.73 34.62 16.94
C SER A 116 10.62 35.85 16.71
N ALA A 117 11.92 35.65 16.55
CA ALA A 117 12.83 36.68 16.05
C ALA A 117 12.74 36.71 14.52
N LYS A 118 12.24 37.82 13.97
CA LYS A 118 12.11 38.05 12.53
C LYS A 118 13.45 38.58 12.00
N SER A 119 14.17 37.82 11.18
CA SER A 119 15.44 38.24 10.57
C SER A 119 15.19 39.15 9.35
N ARG A 120 15.80 40.33 9.38
CA ARG A 120 15.80 41.40 8.36
C ARG A 120 16.59 40.93 7.13
N SER A 121 15.90 40.54 6.05
CA SER A 121 16.50 40.11 4.78
C SER A 121 15.81 40.82 3.61
N GLN A 122 15.87 42.16 3.55
CA GLN A 122 15.36 42.92 2.39
C GLN A 122 16.24 44.11 1.97
N GLU A 123 17.48 44.25 2.46
CA GLU A 123 18.36 45.38 2.07
C GLU A 123 19.37 45.06 0.95
N ALA A 124 19.45 43.82 0.45
CA ALA A 124 20.47 43.46 -0.56
C ALA A 124 20.04 43.66 -2.03
N GLN A 125 18.77 43.92 -2.34
CA GLN A 125 18.30 43.99 -3.73
C GLN A 125 18.25 45.39 -4.33
N ALA A 126 18.40 46.45 -3.54
CA ALA A 126 18.36 47.83 -4.03
C ALA A 126 19.72 48.37 -4.52
N GLN A 127 20.83 47.71 -4.19
CA GLN A 127 22.18 48.20 -4.55
C GLN A 127 22.72 47.67 -5.89
N VAL A 128 22.06 46.67 -6.49
CA VAL A 128 22.49 46.11 -7.79
C VAL A 128 21.96 46.92 -8.97
N TYR A 129 20.85 47.66 -8.81
CA TYR A 129 20.21 48.37 -9.93
C TYR A 129 20.79 49.76 -10.25
N SER A 130 21.68 50.32 -9.40
CA SER A 130 22.23 51.67 -9.62
C SER A 130 23.59 51.70 -10.32
N GLN A 131 24.16 50.55 -10.72
CA GLN A 131 25.47 50.48 -11.39
C GLN A 131 25.37 50.19 -12.89
N GLN A 132 24.18 50.30 -13.49
CA GLN A 132 23.95 50.16 -14.94
C GLN A 132 23.24 51.39 -15.54
N ALA A 133 23.66 52.58 -15.12
CA ALA A 133 23.36 53.83 -15.83
C ALA A 133 24.68 54.50 -16.22
#